data_AF-A0AA87Q7S4-F1
#
_entry.id   AF-A0AA87Q7S4-F1
#
_cell.length_a   1.000
_cell.length_b   1.000
_cell.length_c   1.000
_cell.angle_alpha   90.00
_cell.angle_beta   90.00
_cell.angle_gamma   90.00
#
_symmetry.space_group_name_H-M   'P 1'
#
loop_
_entity.id
_entity.type
_entity.pdbx_description
1 polymer ?
#
loop_
_entity_poly.entity_id
_entity_poly.type
_entity_poly.pdbx_seq_one_letter_code
_entity_poly.pdbx_strand_id
1 'polypeptide(L)'
;MHIENLLAEVRVLADRFSPIAARGKICGEGEAPDCESDRGLLNIALSCSRISDITAAIAKAGYWECEREMVTQIGAQSRNILHSINELRRSLVVPQP
;
A
#
# COMPACT_ATOMS: atom_id res chain seq x y z
N MET A 1 4.19 -5.60 18.74
CA MET A 1 4.37 -6.93 18.10
C MET A 1 4.50 -6.74 16.58
N HIS A 2 5.26 -7.56 15.84
CA HIS A 2 5.45 -7.32 14.39
C HIS A 2 4.14 -7.40 13.60
N ILE A 3 3.25 -8.31 14.01
CA ILE A 3 1.95 -8.50 13.35
C ILE A 3 0.99 -7.32 13.56
N GLU A 4 0.97 -6.69 14.74
CA GLU A 4 0.15 -5.50 15.00
C GLU A 4 0.56 -4.34 14.09
N ASN A 5 1.87 -4.14 13.95
CA ASN A 5 2.42 -3.12 13.06
C ASN A 5 2.12 -3.44 11.59
N LEU A 6 2.23 -4.71 11.18
CA LEU A 6 1.86 -5.13 9.83
C LEU A 6 0.38 -4.86 9.56
N LEU A 7 -0.50 -5.24 10.47
CA LEU A 7 -1.94 -5.03 10.37
C LEU A 7 -2.29 -3.54 10.31
N ALA A 8 -1.62 -2.71 11.10
CA ALA A 8 -1.82 -1.26 11.06
C ALA A 8 -1.45 -0.67 9.70
N GLU A 9 -0.27 -1.00 9.15
CA GLU A 9 0.17 -0.49 7.86
C GLU A 9 -0.66 -1.04 6.69
N VAL A 10 -1.07 -2.32 6.74
CA VAL A 10 -1.99 -2.91 5.76
C VAL A 10 -3.35 -2.21 5.80
N ARG A 11 -3.87 -1.85 6.97
CA ARG A 11 -5.12 -1.07 7.10
C ARG A 11 -4.98 0.33 6.51
N VAL A 12 -3.90 1.04 6.81
CA VAL A 12 -3.61 2.35 6.22
C VAL A 12 -3.56 2.27 4.69
N LEU A 13 -2.96 1.21 4.14
CA LEU A 13 -2.92 0.98 2.70
C LEU A 13 -4.32 0.65 2.15
N ALA A 14 -5.05 -0.24 2.81
CA ALA A 14 -6.39 -0.65 2.41
C ALA A 14 -7.36 0.54 2.40
N ASP A 15 -7.31 1.43 3.40
CA ASP A 15 -8.16 2.62 3.47
C ASP A 15 -7.94 3.55 2.27
N ARG A 16 -6.71 3.64 1.76
CA ARG A 16 -6.36 4.48 0.61
C ARG A 16 -6.75 3.87 -0.73
N PHE A 17 -6.78 2.54 -0.82
CA PHE A 17 -7.17 1.79 -2.03
C PHE A 17 -8.62 1.28 -1.98
N SER A 18 -9.34 1.54 -0.89
CA SER A 18 -10.68 0.99 -0.69
C SER A 18 -11.67 1.56 -1.71
N PRO A 19 -12.47 0.70 -2.38
CA PRO A 19 -13.61 1.14 -3.18
C PRO A 19 -14.63 1.98 -2.39
N ILE A 20 -14.62 1.91 -1.04
CA ILE A 20 -15.48 2.73 -0.17
C ILE A 20 -15.09 4.21 -0.25
N ALA A 21 -13.80 4.52 -0.44
CA ALA A 21 -13.32 5.86 -0.70
C ALA A 21 -13.69 6.36 -2.11
N ALA A 22 -13.72 5.46 -3.10
CA ALA A 22 -14.34 5.75 -4.40
C ALA A 22 -15.86 6.00 -4.26
N ARG A 23 -16.53 5.37 -3.29
CA ARG A 23 -17.91 5.66 -2.89
C ARG A 23 -18.09 6.99 -2.17
N GLY A 24 -17.10 7.48 -1.41
CA GLY A 24 -17.12 8.85 -0.86
C GLY A 24 -17.23 9.91 -1.97
N LYS A 25 -16.52 9.71 -3.09
CA LYS A 25 -16.68 10.50 -4.33
C LYS A 25 -18.09 10.40 -4.95
N ILE A 26 -18.82 9.31 -4.73
CA ILE A 26 -20.14 9.04 -5.35
C ILE A 26 -21.30 9.44 -4.42
N CYS A 27 -21.13 9.35 -3.09
CA CYS A 27 -22.18 9.54 -2.08
C CYS A 27 -22.01 10.81 -1.24
N GLY A 28 -20.91 11.56 -1.38
CA GLY A 28 -20.70 12.84 -0.69
C GLY A 28 -20.36 12.71 0.81
N GLU A 29 -20.14 11.50 1.31
CA GLU A 29 -19.72 11.26 2.70
C GLU A 29 -18.24 10.87 2.75
N GLY A 30 -17.42 11.75 3.35
CA GLY A 30 -16.00 11.53 3.60
C GLY A 30 -15.06 12.26 2.63
N GLU A 31 -13.87 12.63 3.12
CA GLU A 31 -12.80 13.18 2.29
C GLU A 31 -12.18 12.04 1.48
N ALA A 32 -12.17 12.19 0.14
CA ALA A 32 -11.56 11.19 -0.72
C ALA A 32 -10.08 11.05 -0.36
N PRO A 33 -9.54 9.83 -0.18
CA PRO A 33 -8.11 9.66 0.02
C PRO A 33 -7.43 10.29 -1.19
N ASP A 34 -6.54 11.23 -0.89
CA ASP A 34 -5.75 11.91 -1.89
C ASP A 34 -4.75 10.89 -2.46
N CYS A 35 -5.18 10.10 -3.43
CA CYS A 35 -4.37 9.12 -4.15
C CYS A 35 -3.93 9.63 -5.52
N GLU A 36 -4.39 10.81 -5.91
CA GLU A 36 -4.11 11.46 -7.19
C GLU A 36 -3.01 12.54 -7.07
N SER A 37 -2.75 13.09 -5.88
CA SER A 37 -1.62 14.00 -5.68
C SER A 37 -0.29 13.30 -5.48
N ASP A 38 0.80 14.03 -5.76
CA ASP A 38 2.17 13.59 -5.47
C ASP A 38 2.38 13.23 -3.99
N ARG A 39 1.73 13.95 -3.07
CA ARG A 39 1.80 13.67 -1.62
C ARG A 39 1.07 12.37 -1.29
N GLY A 40 -0.07 12.15 -1.93
CA GLY A 40 -0.83 10.91 -1.90
C GLY A 40 -0.02 9.69 -2.29
N LEU A 41 0.55 9.75 -3.49
CA LEU A 41 1.39 8.71 -4.06
C LEU A 41 2.64 8.45 -3.19
N LEU A 42 3.27 9.50 -2.67
CA LEU A 42 4.40 9.37 -1.74
C LEU A 42 3.98 8.63 -0.46
N ASN A 43 2.86 9.00 0.13
CA ASN A 43 2.39 8.35 1.35
C ASN A 43 2.09 6.86 1.12
N ILE A 44 1.52 6.51 -0.04
CA ILE A 44 1.28 5.11 -0.41
C ILE A 44 2.61 4.36 -0.55
N ALA A 45 3.59 4.96 -1.23
CA ALA A 45 4.90 4.36 -1.40
C ALA A 45 5.59 4.11 -0.06
N LEU A 46 5.47 5.04 0.89
CA LEU A 46 6.00 4.88 2.26
C LEU A 46 5.35 3.71 3.00
N SER A 47 4.02 3.58 2.95
CA SER A 47 3.33 2.43 3.58
C SER A 47 3.78 1.10 2.95
N CYS A 48 3.94 1.03 1.63
CA CYS A 48 4.43 -0.18 0.97
C CYS A 48 5.89 -0.52 1.34
N SER A 49 6.74 0.51 1.52
CA SER A 49 8.10 0.33 2.02
C SER A 49 8.09 -0.30 3.42
N ARG A 50 7.27 0.25 4.34
CA ARG A 50 7.15 -0.28 5.71
C ARG A 50 6.61 -1.70 5.75
N ILE A 51 5.62 -2.03 4.93
CA ILE A 51 5.12 -3.40 4.80
C ILE A 51 6.25 -4.33 4.33
N SER A 52 7.05 -3.90 3.35
CA SER A 52 8.20 -4.68 2.88
C SER A 52 9.22 -4.93 4.00
N ASP A 53 9.54 -3.92 4.79
CA ASP A 53 10.44 -4.06 5.95
C ASP A 53 9.89 -5.02 7.01
N ILE A 54 8.60 -4.90 7.35
CA ILE A 54 7.95 -5.74 8.37
C ILE A 54 7.85 -7.19 7.88
N THR A 55 7.46 -7.43 6.63
CA THR A 55 7.41 -8.79 6.05
C THR A 55 8.79 -9.43 6.02
N ALA A 56 9.85 -8.67 5.73
CA ALA A 56 11.24 -9.14 5.80
C ALA A 56 11.67 -9.46 7.24
N ALA A 57 11.28 -8.64 8.23
CA ALA A 57 11.55 -8.90 9.64
C ALA A 57 10.85 -10.17 10.13
N ILE A 58 9.58 -10.38 9.77
CA ILE A 58 8.83 -11.61 10.10
C ILE A 58 9.47 -12.83 9.44
N ALA A 59 9.88 -12.71 8.17
CA ALA A 59 10.57 -13.79 7.46
C ALA A 59 11.91 -14.14 8.12
N LYS A 60 12.70 -13.13 8.52
CA LYS A 60 13.96 -13.31 9.26
C LYS A 60 13.74 -13.96 10.63
N ALA A 61 12.62 -13.65 11.29
CA ALA A 61 12.22 -14.30 12.52
C ALA A 61 11.77 -15.74 12.30
N GLY A 62 11.51 -16.18 11.06
CA GLY A 62 11.06 -17.53 10.74
C GLY A 62 9.55 -17.73 10.82
N TYR A 63 8.75 -16.66 10.69
CA TYR A 63 7.28 -16.71 10.67
C TYR A 63 6.63 -17.23 11.97
N TRP A 64 7.26 -17.05 13.13
CA TRP A 64 6.77 -17.60 14.40
C TRP A 64 5.37 -17.14 14.79
N GLU A 65 5.04 -15.90 14.48
CA GLU A 65 3.76 -15.26 14.86
C GLU A 65 2.75 -15.25 13.71
N CYS A 66 3.12 -15.72 12.51
CA CYS A 66 2.39 -15.43 11.28
C CYS A 66 2.39 -16.62 10.32
N GLU A 67 1.32 -16.80 9.56
CA GLU A 67 1.32 -17.75 8.46
C GLU A 67 2.23 -17.28 7.32
N ARG A 68 3.18 -18.12 6.92
CA ARG A 68 4.18 -17.80 5.89
C ARG A 68 3.54 -17.37 4.58
N GLU A 69 2.52 -18.10 4.13
CA GLU A 69 1.84 -17.84 2.87
C GLU A 69 1.21 -16.45 2.87
N MET A 70 0.48 -16.11 3.93
CA MET A 70 -0.16 -14.81 4.10
C MET A 70 0.85 -13.66 4.06
N VAL A 71 1.95 -13.75 4.82
CA VAL A 71 3.00 -12.71 4.84
C VAL A 71 3.65 -12.55 3.47
N THR A 72 3.85 -13.66 2.74
CA THR A 72 4.42 -13.64 1.39
C THR A 72 3.47 -12.96 0.40
N GLN A 73 2.17 -13.25 0.46
CA GLN A 73 1.14 -12.63 -0.38
C GLN A 73 1.03 -11.13 -0.12
N ILE A 74 1.01 -10.71 1.16
CA ILE A 74 1.01 -9.28 1.53
C ILE A 74 2.24 -8.56 0.95
N GLY A 75 3.43 -9.16 1.11
CA GLY A 75 4.66 -8.60 0.56
C GLY A 75 4.63 -8.50 -0.97
N ALA A 76 4.08 -9.50 -1.66
CA ALA A 76 3.93 -9.50 -3.11
C ALA A 76 2.96 -8.41 -3.59
N GLN A 77 1.79 -8.29 -2.96
CA GLN A 77 0.81 -7.26 -3.28
C GLN A 77 1.38 -5.85 -3.06
N SER A 78 2.10 -5.63 -1.96
CA SER A 78 2.74 -4.35 -1.67
C SER A 78 3.76 -3.95 -2.74
N ARG A 79 4.58 -4.89 -3.22
CA ARG A 79 5.52 -4.64 -4.34
C ARG A 79 4.78 -4.33 -5.64
N ASN A 80 3.69 -5.04 -5.95
CA ASN A 80 2.91 -4.78 -7.15
C ASN A 80 2.34 -3.35 -7.15
N ILE A 81 1.84 -2.87 -6.00
CA ILE A 81 1.36 -1.48 -5.85
C ILE A 81 2.49 -0.48 -6.14
N LEU A 82 3.69 -0.71 -5.61
CA LEU A 82 4.85 0.15 -5.89
C LEU A 82 5.23 0.17 -7.38
N HIS A 83 5.17 -1.00 -8.04
CA HIS A 83 5.40 -1.09 -9.48
C HIS A 83 4.36 -0.27 -10.27
N SER A 84 3.07 -0.42 -9.95
CA SER A 84 2.00 0.35 -10.61
C SER A 84 2.14 1.86 -10.39
N ILE A 85 2.52 2.30 -9.19
CA ILE A 85 2.78 3.73 -8.93
C ILE A 85 3.95 4.24 -9.75
N ASN A 86 5.04 3.47 -9.83
CA ASN A 86 6.20 3.85 -10.63
C ASN A 86 5.87 3.92 -12.14
N GLU A 87 5.05 3.01 -12.65
CA GLU A 87 4.54 3.06 -14.03
C GLU A 87 3.67 4.29 -14.27
N LEU A 88 2.76 4.61 -13.35
CA LEU A 88 1.94 5.83 -13.40
C LEU A 88 2.80 7.10 -13.39
N ARG A 89 3.83 7.18 -12.55
CA ARG A 89 4.72 8.35 -12.56
C ARG A 89 5.51 8.46 -13.86
N ARG A 90 5.94 7.33 -14.43
CA ARG A 90 6.64 7.34 -15.73
C ARG A 90 5.74 7.80 -16.87
N SER A 91 4.47 7.40 -16.90
CA SER A 91 3.54 7.84 -17.94
C SER A 91 3.21 9.34 -17.86
N LEU A 92 3.24 9.93 -16.66
CA LEU A 92 3.05 11.38 -16.45
C LEU A 92 4.27 12.23 -16.84
N VAL A 93 5.48 11.67 -16.83
CA VAL A 93 6.73 12.39 -17.14
C VAL A 93 7.08 12.35 -18.62
N VAL A 94 6.53 11.41 -19.40
CA VAL A 94 6.71 11.37 -20.85
C VAL A 94 5.82 12.44 -21.49
N PRO A 95 6.37 13.45 -22.21
CA PRO A 95 5.54 14.34 -23.01
C PRO A 95 4.85 13.49 -24.08
N GLN A 96 3.52 13.54 -24.12
CA GLN A 96 2.79 12.97 -25.27
C GLN A 96 3.22 13.74 -26.53
N PRO A 97 3.49 13.03 -27.65
CA PRO A 97 3.91 13.65 -28.91
C PRO A 97 2.83 14.52 -29.55
#